data_AF-A0A7R9MMZ4-F1
#
_entry.id   AF-A0A7R9MMZ4-F1
#
_cell.length_a   1.000
_cell.length_b   1.000
_cell.length_c   1.000
_cell.angle_alpha   90.00
_cell.angle_beta   90.00
_cell.angle_gamma   90.00
#
_symmetry.space_group_name_H-M   'P 1'
#
loop_
_entity.id
_entity.type
_entity.pdbx_description
1 polymer ?
#
loop_
_entity_poly.entity_id
_entity_poly.type
_entity_poly.pdbx_seq_one_letter_code
_entity_poly.pdbx_strand_id
1 'polypeptide(L)'
;MIAMLDDDRTGKLNFNEFTQLWRNIRQWCAVFKRHDSDGNNIISAHELRASFQEVGLNVNRQILEVLIHRFGVFPAKKDSKEKGLSFEDFIQASMKLKHSIDTWNSKSKTVQTPTPSKTLPFASGRYAANNAIQSNPSFTLEEFVERMMYC
;
A
#
# COMPACT_ATOMS: atom_id res chain seq x y z
N MET A 1 5.93 2.58 -12.38
CA MET A 1 7.00 2.59 -11.34
C MET A 1 7.68 3.95 -11.28
N ILE A 2 8.22 4.48 -12.38
CA ILE A 2 8.90 5.81 -12.38
C ILE A 2 7.94 6.93 -11.98
N ALA A 3 6.78 7.03 -12.63
CA ALA A 3 5.75 8.03 -12.32
C ALA A 3 5.21 7.98 -10.88
N MET A 4 5.45 6.89 -10.14
CA MET A 4 5.01 6.74 -8.75
C MET A 4 5.98 7.33 -7.73
N LEU A 5 7.24 7.56 -8.11
CA LEU A 5 8.25 8.16 -7.22
C LEU A 5 8.72 9.53 -7.72
N ASP A 6 8.11 10.01 -8.81
CA ASP A 6 8.33 11.33 -9.39
C ASP A 6 7.52 12.37 -8.62
N ASP A 7 8.06 12.82 -7.48
CA ASP A 7 7.43 13.83 -6.62
C ASP A 7 7.48 15.22 -7.27
N ASP A 8 8.51 15.51 -8.06
CA ASP A 8 8.71 16.81 -8.71
C ASP A 8 8.00 16.95 -10.07
N ARG A 9 7.32 15.87 -10.52
CA ARG A 9 6.57 15.77 -11.79
C ARG A 9 7.41 16.15 -13.00
N THR A 10 8.71 15.92 -12.92
CA THR A 10 9.63 16.25 -14.02
C THR A 10 9.61 15.19 -15.11
N GLY A 11 8.96 14.04 -14.86
CA GLY A 11 9.01 12.86 -15.72
C GLY A 11 10.35 12.13 -15.65
N LYS A 12 11.22 12.50 -14.70
CA LYS A 12 12.55 11.93 -14.48
C LYS A 12 12.73 11.65 -12.99
N LEU A 13 13.67 10.76 -12.67
CA LEU A 13 14.06 10.50 -11.28
C LEU A 13 15.35 11.24 -10.99
N ASN A 14 15.31 12.10 -9.99
CA ASN A 14 16.49 12.67 -9.37
C ASN A 14 17.27 11.58 -8.62
N PHE A 15 18.55 11.82 -8.34
CA PHE A 15 19.40 10.82 -7.66
C PHE A 15 18.82 10.38 -6.29
N ASN A 16 18.21 11.32 -5.56
CA ASN A 16 17.57 11.03 -4.28
C ASN A 16 16.35 10.11 -4.43
N GLU A 17 15.47 10.38 -5.40
CA GLU A 17 14.29 9.57 -5.69
C GLU A 17 14.69 8.19 -6.22
N PHE A 18 15.70 8.13 -7.08
CA PHE A 18 16.26 6.88 -7.57
C PHE A 18 16.84 6.02 -6.43
N THR A 19 17.56 6.63 -5.49
CA THR A 19 18.09 5.92 -4.33
C THR A 19 16.97 5.33 -3.47
N GLN A 20 15.88 6.06 -3.28
CA GLN A 20 14.70 5.57 -2.59
C GLN A 20 14.02 4.42 -3.35
N LEU A 21 13.83 4.57 -4.67
CA LEU A 21 13.31 3.53 -5.55
C LEU A 21 14.13 2.25 -5.43
N TRP A 22 15.45 2.38 -5.57
CA TRP A 22 16.37 1.25 -5.53
C TRP A 22 16.35 0.52 -4.19
N ARG A 23 16.28 1.26 -3.08
CA ARG A 23 16.15 0.66 -1.74
C ARG A 23 14.85 -0.13 -1.60
N ASN A 24 13.74 0.43 -2.07
CA ASN A 24 12.44 -0.25 -2.04
C ASN A 24 12.48 -1.54 -2.88
N ILE A 25 12.98 -1.47 -4.13
CA ILE A 25 13.11 -2.65 -4.99
C ILE A 25 13.99 -3.71 -4.31
N ARG A 26 15.16 -3.33 -3.80
CA ARG A 26 16.07 -4.27 -3.13
C ARG A 26 15.44 -4.94 -1.92
N GLN A 27 14.65 -4.20 -1.14
CA GLN A 27 13.91 -4.75 -0.01
C GLN A 27 12.88 -5.79 -0.49
N TRP A 28 12.09 -5.46 -1.51
CA TRP A 28 11.10 -6.39 -2.08
C TRP A 28 11.75 -7.64 -2.70
N CYS A 29 12.90 -7.49 -3.36
CA CYS A 29 13.68 -8.63 -3.85
C CYS A 29 14.16 -9.54 -2.71
N ALA A 30 14.56 -8.98 -1.58
CA ALA A 30 14.98 -9.77 -0.43
C ALA A 30 13.81 -10.53 0.20
N VAL A 31 12.64 -9.90 0.30
CA VAL A 31 11.41 -10.52 0.81
C VAL A 31 10.94 -11.64 -0.11
N PHE A 32 10.93 -11.41 -1.43
CA PHE A 32 10.59 -12.43 -2.41
C PHE A 32 11.46 -13.68 -2.24
N LYS A 33 12.78 -13.51 -2.16
CA LYS A 33 13.72 -14.63 -1.99
C LYS A 33 13.56 -15.40 -0.68
N ARG A 34 13.01 -14.78 0.36
CA ARG A 34 12.73 -15.45 1.64
C ARG A 34 11.47 -16.28 1.59
N HIS A 35 10.48 -15.84 0.80
CA HIS A 35 9.18 -16.51 0.71
C HIS A 35 9.09 -17.51 -0.45
N ASP A 36 9.87 -17.35 -1.52
CA ASP A 36 10.03 -18.33 -2.62
C ASP A 36 10.91 -19.50 -2.17
N SER A 37 10.41 -20.28 -1.21
CA SER A 37 11.15 -21.40 -0.59
C SER A 37 11.28 -22.61 -1.51
N ASP A 38 10.38 -22.77 -2.48
CA ASP A 38 10.38 -23.84 -3.46
C ASP A 38 11.07 -23.46 -4.78
N GLY A 39 11.55 -22.22 -4.90
CA GLY A 39 12.28 -21.71 -6.06
C GLY A 39 11.46 -21.78 -7.35
N ASN A 40 10.13 -21.79 -7.22
CA ASN A 40 9.21 -21.92 -8.33
C ASN A 40 9.02 -20.56 -9.05
N ASN A 41 9.56 -19.47 -8.48
CA ASN A 41 9.41 -18.08 -8.93
C ASN A 41 7.95 -17.58 -8.95
N ILE A 42 7.08 -18.21 -8.17
CA ILE A 42 5.64 -17.97 -8.08
C ILE A 42 5.23 -17.91 -6.61
N ILE A 43 4.85 -16.71 -6.17
CA ILE A 43 4.32 -16.48 -4.82
C ILE A 43 2.82 -16.78 -4.80
N SER A 44 2.40 -17.67 -3.89
CA SER A 44 0.99 -17.96 -3.63
C SER A 44 0.31 -16.86 -2.79
N ALA A 45 -1.02 -16.90 -2.70
CA ALA A 45 -1.80 -15.94 -1.89
C ALA A 45 -1.38 -15.90 -0.41
N HIS A 46 -1.03 -17.08 0.12
CA HIS A 46 -0.63 -17.25 1.51
C HIS A 46 0.75 -16.67 1.77
N GLU A 47 1.70 -16.92 0.88
CA GLU A 47 3.06 -16.37 0.96
C GLU A 47 3.09 -14.86 0.73
N LEU A 48 2.23 -14.35 -0.16
CA LEU A 48 2.07 -12.91 -0.38
C LEU A 48 1.66 -12.20 0.91
N ARG A 49 0.73 -12.79 1.67
CA ARG A 49 0.31 -12.24 2.96
C ARG A 49 1.45 -12.22 3.97
N ALA A 50 2.19 -13.33 4.09
CA ALA A 50 3.33 -13.41 4.99
C ALA A 50 4.42 -12.39 4.62
N SER A 51 4.69 -12.23 3.33
CA SER A 51 5.63 -11.24 2.77
C SER A 51 5.31 -9.82 3.20
N PHE A 52 4.04 -9.42 3.11
CA PHE A 52 3.62 -8.08 3.52
C PHE A 52 3.67 -7.89 5.03
N GLN A 53 3.39 -8.93 5.82
CA GLN A 53 3.54 -8.89 7.26
C GLN A 53 5.00 -8.71 7.70
N GLU A 54 5.97 -9.34 7.02
CA GLU A 54 7.41 -9.14 7.29
C GLU A 54 7.85 -7.69 7.06
N VAL A 55 7.27 -7.04 6.05
CA VAL A 55 7.55 -5.62 5.72
C VAL A 55 6.79 -4.66 6.65
N GLY A 56 5.90 -5.15 7.50
CA GLY A 56 5.06 -4.34 8.39
C GLY A 56 3.84 -3.73 7.71
N LEU A 57 3.41 -4.28 6.57
CA LEU A 57 2.18 -3.90 5.89
C LEU A 57 1.03 -4.83 6.28
N ASN A 58 0.11 -4.31 7.10
CA ASN A 58 -1.09 -5.03 7.49
C ASN A 58 -2.19 -4.80 6.45
N VAL A 59 -2.34 -5.75 5.53
CA VAL A 59 -3.25 -5.65 4.39
C VAL A 59 -4.48 -6.54 4.59
N ASN A 60 -5.67 -6.03 4.25
CA ASN A 60 -6.92 -6.81 4.31
C ASN A 60 -6.90 -7.94 3.26
N ARG A 61 -7.53 -9.07 3.56
CA ARG A 61 -7.72 -10.21 2.64
C ARG A 61 -8.31 -9.78 1.29
N GLN A 62 -9.28 -8.87 1.30
CA GLN A 62 -9.92 -8.40 0.06
C GLN A 62 -8.92 -7.70 -0.88
N ILE A 63 -7.97 -6.93 -0.33
CA ILE A 63 -6.92 -6.27 -1.11
C ILE A 63 -5.96 -7.30 -1.70
N LEU A 64 -5.59 -8.33 -0.92
CA LEU A 64 -4.75 -9.43 -1.40
C LEU A 64 -5.42 -10.18 -2.57
N GLU A 65 -6.70 -10.49 -2.45
CA GLU A 65 -7.47 -11.16 -3.50
C GLU A 65 -7.52 -10.32 -4.79
N VAL A 66 -7.72 -9.01 -4.66
CA VAL A 66 -7.69 -8.09 -5.81
C VAL A 66 -6.31 -8.03 -6.46
N LEU A 67 -5.23 -8.00 -5.67
CA LEU A 67 -3.86 -8.02 -6.19
C LEU A 67 -3.58 -9.29 -6.99
N ILE A 68 -3.94 -10.45 -6.46
CA ILE A 68 -3.76 -11.74 -7.13
C ILE A 68 -4.68 -11.85 -8.34
N HIS A 69 -5.90 -11.32 -8.27
CA HIS A 69 -6.79 -11.34 -9.42
C HIS A 69 -6.27 -10.46 -10.57
N ARG A 70 -5.64 -9.33 -10.24
CA ARG A 70 -5.16 -8.32 -11.18
C ARG A 70 -3.78 -8.62 -11.78
N PHE A 71 -2.82 -8.97 -10.93
CA PHE A 71 -1.43 -9.20 -11.31
C PHE A 71 -1.08 -10.69 -11.36
N GLY A 72 -1.91 -11.56 -10.77
CA GLY A 72 -1.66 -12.98 -10.75
C GLY A 72 -1.83 -13.62 -12.12
N VAL A 73 -0.86 -14.45 -12.46
CA VAL A 73 -0.82 -15.26 -13.67
C VAL A 73 -1.23 -16.68 -13.31
N PHE A 74 -1.96 -17.35 -14.21
CA PHE A 74 -2.20 -18.77 -14.04
C PHE A 74 -0.90 -19.53 -14.31
N PRO A 75 -0.41 -20.35 -13.37
CA PRO A 75 0.78 -21.14 -13.60
C PRO A 75 0.59 -22.03 -14.83
N ALA A 76 1.59 -22.07 -15.72
CA ALA A 76 1.56 -22.91 -16.93
C ALA A 76 1.53 -24.41 -16.61
N LYS A 77 1.82 -24.80 -15.35
CA LYS A 77 1.68 -26.18 -14.87
C LYS A 77 0.20 -26.50 -14.66
N LYS A 78 -0.28 -27.46 -15.44
CA LYS A 78 -1.67 -27.94 -15.56
C LYS A 78 -2.36 -28.34 -14.25
N ASP A 79 -1.59 -28.53 -13.16
CA ASP A 79 -2.08 -29.06 -11.88
C ASP A 79 -2.41 -27.97 -10.84
N SER A 80 -1.92 -26.74 -11.02
CA SER A 80 -2.19 -25.64 -10.08
C SER A 80 -3.40 -24.83 -10.53
N LYS A 81 -4.54 -25.03 -9.85
CA LYS A 81 -5.76 -24.22 -10.07
C LYS A 81 -5.69 -22.81 -9.49
N GLU A 82 -4.69 -22.53 -8.66
CA GLU A 82 -4.54 -21.25 -7.98
C GLU A 82 -3.66 -20.28 -8.77
N LYS A 83 -4.10 -19.02 -8.87
CA LYS A 83 -3.30 -17.94 -9.43
C LYS A 83 -2.15 -17.60 -8.48
N GLY A 84 -0.96 -17.44 -9.03
CA GLY A 84 0.21 -16.97 -8.29
C GLY A 84 0.81 -15.72 -8.92
N LEU A 85 1.67 -15.04 -8.19
CA LEU A 85 2.40 -13.87 -8.68
C LEU A 85 3.81 -14.29 -9.09
N SER A 86 4.18 -14.04 -10.35
CA SER A 86 5.57 -14.16 -10.76
C SER A 86 6.43 -13.11 -10.05
N PHE A 87 7.76 -13.24 -10.09
CA PHE A 87 8.67 -12.25 -9.53
C PHE A 87 8.36 -10.82 -9.99
N GLU A 88 8.24 -10.61 -11.30
CA GLU A 88 7.95 -9.28 -11.89
C GLU A 88 6.60 -8.74 -11.41
N ASP A 89 5.58 -9.61 -11.38
CA ASP A 89 4.23 -9.25 -10.92
C ASP A 89 4.20 -8.93 -9.43
N PHE A 90 4.96 -9.68 -8.63
CA PHE A 90 5.13 -9.44 -7.20
C PHE A 90 5.79 -8.08 -6.94
N ILE A 91 6.89 -7.76 -7.63
CA ILE A 91 7.57 -6.47 -7.46
C ILE A 91 6.63 -5.33 -7.85
N GLN A 92 5.93 -5.46 -8.99
CA GLN A 92 5.00 -4.44 -9.46
C GLN A 92 3.82 -4.23 -8.50
N ALA A 93 3.19 -5.32 -8.05
CA ALA A 93 2.10 -5.31 -7.09
C ALA A 93 2.53 -4.68 -5.76
N SER A 94 3.68 -5.09 -5.22
CA SER A 94 4.19 -4.63 -3.92
C SER A 94 4.56 -3.15 -3.94
N MET A 95 5.21 -2.69 -5.01
CA MET A 95 5.54 -1.27 -5.19
C MET A 95 4.30 -0.39 -5.34
N LYS A 96 3.33 -0.81 -6.16
CA LYS A 96 2.05 -0.11 -6.33
C LYS A 96 1.25 -0.05 -5.04
N LEU A 97 1.18 -1.16 -4.30
CA LEU A 97 0.51 -1.23 -3.01
C LEU A 97 1.16 -0.28 -2.01
N LYS A 98 2.49 -0.35 -1.86
CA LYS A 98 3.25 0.53 -0.95
C LYS A 98 3.02 2.00 -1.28
N HIS A 99 3.13 2.38 -2.55
CA HIS A 99 2.88 3.76 -2.99
C HIS A 99 1.45 4.22 -2.69
N SER A 100 0.45 3.33 -2.90
CA SER A 100 -0.95 3.64 -2.62
C SER A 100 -1.21 3.89 -1.13
N ILE A 101 -0.60 3.07 -0.27
CA ILE A 101 -0.64 3.25 1.20
C ILE A 101 0.07 4.55 1.61
N ASP A 102 1.25 4.82 1.07
CA ASP A 102 2.05 6.01 1.40
C ASP A 102 1.32 7.31 0.98
N THR A 103 0.66 7.31 -0.19
CA THR A 103 -0.18 8.41 -0.68
C THR A 103 -1.38 8.65 0.23
N TRP A 104 -2.03 7.58 0.70
CA TRP A 104 -3.16 7.66 1.62
C TRP A 104 -2.74 8.24 2.98
N ASN A 105 -1.65 7.71 3.54
CA ASN A 105 -1.11 8.15 4.83
C ASN A 105 -0.72 9.63 4.78
N SER A 106 -0.17 10.11 3.67
CA SER A 106 0.14 11.53 3.46
C SER A 106 -1.11 12.41 3.51
N LYS A 107 -2.24 11.97 2.94
CA LYS A 107 -3.52 12.71 3.01
C LYS A 107 -4.12 12.73 4.41
N SER A 108 -4.00 11.62 5.15
CA SER A 108 -4.53 11.53 6.52
C SER A 108 -3.82 12.46 7.52
N LYS A 109 -2.55 12.79 7.29
CA LYS A 109 -1.80 13.77 8.11
C LYS A 109 -2.26 15.21 7.94
N THR A 110 -2.96 15.54 6.86
CA THR A 110 -3.42 16.91 6.55
C THR A 110 -4.68 17.31 7.34
N VAL A 111 -5.33 16.38 8.05
CA VAL A 111 -6.55 16.64 8.87
C VAL A 111 -6.24 16.70 10.37
N GLN A 112 -5.14 17.39 10.74
CA GLN A 112 -4.94 17.87 12.11
C GLN A 112 -4.57 19.36 12.03
N THR A 113 -5.57 20.23 12.20
CA THR A 113 -5.35 21.65 12.46
C THR A 113 -4.59 21.82 13.79
N PRO A 114 -3.57 22.70 13.85
CA PRO A 114 -2.90 23.00 15.10
C PRO A 114 -3.88 23.74 16.02
N THR A 115 -4.26 23.13 17.14
CA THR A 115 -5.01 23.81 18.20
C THR A 115 -4.12 24.92 18.78
N PRO A 116 -4.49 26.21 18.67
CA PRO A 116 -3.74 27.26 19.35
C PRO A 116 -4.08 27.20 20.85
N SER A 117 -3.09 26.83 21.65
CA SER A 117 -3.13 26.94 23.11
C SER A 117 -3.21 28.42 23.53
N LYS A 118 -4.36 28.86 24.09
CA LYS A 118 -4.43 29.97 25.06
C LYS A 118 -5.50 29.71 26.12
N THR A 119 -5.15 30.12 27.32
CA THR A 119 -5.69 29.85 28.66
C THR A 119 -7.13 30.35 28.90
N LEU A 120 -7.84 29.63 29.79
CA LEU A 120 -9.17 29.88 30.40
C LEU A 120 -9.29 31.25 31.13
N PRO A 121 -10.50 31.84 31.33
CA PRO A 121 -11.48 31.34 32.33
C PRO A 121 -12.99 31.47 32.02
N PHE A 122 -13.74 30.51 32.59
CA PHE A 122 -15.06 30.61 33.27
C PHE A 122 -16.24 31.34 32.58
N ALA A 123 -17.26 30.58 32.14
CA ALA A 123 -18.69 30.77 32.50
C ALA A 123 -19.65 29.85 31.70
N SER A 124 -20.51 29.16 32.46
CA SER A 124 -21.90 28.75 32.14
C SER A 124 -22.18 27.92 30.89
N GLY A 125 -22.19 26.60 31.08
CA GLY A 125 -22.48 25.59 30.06
C GLY A 125 -23.97 25.44 29.73
N ARG A 126 -24.27 25.59 28.43
CA ARG A 126 -25.30 24.84 27.70
C ARG A 126 -24.79 24.62 26.28
N TYR A 127 -24.15 23.49 26.01
CA TYR A 127 -23.89 23.04 24.65
C TYR A 127 -24.32 21.59 24.50
N ALA A 128 -25.33 21.39 23.66
CA ALA A 128 -25.76 20.10 23.18
C ALA A 128 -24.60 19.45 22.41
N ALA A 129 -24.13 18.30 22.89
CA ALA A 129 -23.16 17.48 22.18
C ALA A 129 -23.87 16.72 21.06
N ASN A 130 -23.83 17.28 19.85
CA ASN A 130 -24.04 16.51 18.63
C ASN A 130 -22.86 15.54 18.48
N ASN A 131 -23.12 14.26 18.75
CA ASN A 131 -22.25 13.15 18.35
C ASN A 131 -22.26 13.07 16.81
N ALA A 132 -21.41 13.85 16.17
CA ALA A 132 -20.91 13.49 14.86
C ALA A 132 -19.96 12.31 15.07
N ILE A 133 -20.47 11.11 14.79
CA ILE A 133 -19.64 9.93 14.57
C ILE A 133 -18.67 10.34 13.46
N GLN A 134 -17.44 10.66 13.83
CA GLN A 134 -16.35 10.83 12.88
C GLN A 134 -16.21 9.47 12.19
N SER A 135 -16.78 9.37 10.99
CA SER A 135 -16.52 8.26 10.09
C SER A 135 -15.01 8.22 9.88
N ASN A 136 -14.34 7.27 10.54
CA ASN A 136 -12.98 6.92 10.20
C ASN A 136 -12.93 6.75 8.68
N PRO A 137 -12.02 7.42 7.96
CA PRO A 137 -11.91 7.22 6.52
C PRO A 137 -11.46 5.77 6.31
N SER A 138 -12.42 4.89 6.08
CA SER A 138 -12.16 3.51 5.71
C SER A 138 -11.72 3.51 4.25
N PHE A 139 -10.55 2.95 3.99
CA PHE A 139 -10.03 2.71 2.66
C PHE A 139 -11.03 1.88 1.84
N THR A 140 -11.73 2.49 0.88
CA THR A 140 -12.65 1.75 0.01
C THR A 140 -11.82 0.97 -1.03
N LEU A 141 -12.24 -0.26 -1.30
CA LEU A 141 -11.54 -1.11 -2.29
C LEU A 141 -11.55 -0.47 -3.68
N GLU A 142 -12.59 0.28 -4.02
CA GLU A 142 -12.72 0.97 -5.30
C GLU A 142 -11.68 2.08 -5.46
N GLU A 143 -11.53 2.98 -4.47
CA GLU A 143 -10.51 4.03 -4.53
C GLU A 143 -9.09 3.44 -4.55
N PHE A 144 -8.88 2.33 -3.86
CA PHE A 144 -7.61 1.64 -3.87
C PHE A 144 -7.29 1.05 -5.25
N VAL A 145 -8.27 0.37 -5.84
CA VAL A 145 -8.13 -0.25 -7.17
C VAL A 145 -7.89 0.80 -8.24
N GLU A 146 -8.64 1.90 -8.21
CA GLU A 146 -8.46 3.02 -9.14
C GLU A 146 -7.04 3.58 -9.04
N ARG A 147 -6.55 3.86 -7.82
CA ARG A 147 -5.19 4.37 -7.62
C ARG A 147 -4.09 3.37 -7.98
N MET A 148 -4.32 2.07 -7.76
CA MET A 148 -3.37 1.05 -8.22
C MET A 148 -3.32 0.90 -9.75
N MET A 149 -4.42 1.21 -10.45
CA MET A 149 -4.52 1.08 -11.89
C MET A 149 -4.01 2.31 -12.66
N TYR A 150 -4.32 3.52 -12.21
CA TYR A 150 -4.11 4.76 -12.97
C TYR A 150 -2.82 5.52 -12.60
N CYS A 151 -1.85 4.84 -11.99
CA CYS A 151 -0.47 5.32 -11.82
C CYS A 151 0.54 4.38 -12.48
#